data_AF-A0A849FBL4-F1
#
_entry.id   AF-A0A849FBL4-F1
#
_cell.length_a   1.000
_cell.length_b   1.000
_cell.length_c   1.000
_cell.angle_alpha   90.00
_cell.angle_beta   90.00
_cell.angle_gamma   90.00
#
_symmetry.space_group_name_H-M   'P 1'
#
loop_
_entity.id
_entity.type
_entity.pdbx_description
1 polymer ?
#
loop_
_entity_poly.entity_id
_entity_poly.type
_entity_poly.pdbx_seq_one_letter_code
_entity_poly.pdbx_strand_id
1 'polypeptide(L)'
;MDNRVWRQLAAYEDFRGYLQALNGTVLAGFAANLAVDADVHMVERHFRETWKGYVAEIGSWHGDAFSKAFRLLAELPDLPARSFLDRGEPHPVWLAGAAQTHEEPPLHAEATLDAWRASFLSALPGKPERQEAAHVLDRLIASGRGDGPDAARLRETAERLFRRAKHPFGRVLAHLACVASDLMDMRGELCVRRVLDRVAKVEGVA
;
A
#
# COMPACT_ATOMS: atom_id res chain seq x y z
N MET A 1 -6.57 -11.29 3.81
CA MET A 1 -7.71 -11.69 4.66
C MET A 1 -8.66 -12.58 3.86
N ASP A 2 -9.52 -13.40 4.49
CA ASP A 2 -10.50 -14.24 3.77
C ASP A 2 -11.70 -13.41 3.27
N ASN A 3 -12.26 -13.78 2.11
CA ASN A 3 -13.44 -13.21 1.47
C ASN A 3 -14.68 -13.21 2.37
N ARG A 4 -14.79 -14.13 3.33
CA ARG A 4 -15.88 -14.09 4.32
C ARG A 4 -15.79 -12.86 5.21
N VAL A 5 -14.61 -12.53 5.70
CA VAL A 5 -14.39 -11.38 6.58
C VAL A 5 -14.63 -10.08 5.81
N TRP A 6 -14.15 -9.98 4.57
CA TRP A 6 -14.44 -8.83 3.70
C TRP A 6 -15.94 -8.61 3.48
N ARG A 7 -16.71 -9.67 3.22
CA ARG A 7 -18.17 -9.57 3.10
C ARG A 7 -18.85 -9.12 4.40
N GLN A 8 -18.33 -9.53 5.55
CA GLN A 8 -18.85 -9.07 6.85
C GLN A 8 -18.56 -7.59 7.08
N LEU A 9 -17.36 -7.12 6.73
CA LEU A 9 -16.99 -5.70 6.81
C LEU A 9 -17.83 -4.85 5.85
N ALA A 10 -18.08 -5.34 4.63
CA ALA A 10 -18.88 -4.63 3.64
C ALA A 10 -20.33 -4.36 4.08
N ALA A 11 -20.84 -5.11 5.06
CA ALA A 11 -22.19 -4.91 5.61
C ALA A 11 -22.34 -3.65 6.47
N TYR A 12 -21.24 -3.01 6.88
CA TYR A 12 -21.27 -1.73 7.59
C TYR A 12 -21.29 -0.60 6.56
N GLU A 13 -22.33 0.23 6.60
CA GLU A 13 -22.56 1.30 5.61
C GLU A 13 -21.80 2.58 5.94
N ASP A 14 -21.67 2.91 7.22
CA ASP A 14 -21.03 4.16 7.68
C ASP A 14 -19.55 3.97 8.03
N PHE A 15 -18.79 5.08 7.98
CA PHE A 15 -17.35 5.09 8.24
C PHE A 15 -17.00 4.56 9.64
N ARG A 16 -17.78 4.94 10.66
CA ARG A 16 -17.48 4.62 12.06
C ARG A 16 -17.72 3.14 12.36
N GLY A 17 -18.85 2.61 11.91
CA GLY A 17 -19.20 1.20 12.05
C GLY A 17 -18.17 0.31 11.34
N TYR A 18 -17.76 0.70 10.13
CA TYR A 18 -16.71 0.01 9.41
C TYR A 18 -15.37 0.02 10.17
N LEU A 19 -14.93 1.18 10.66
CA LEU A 19 -13.70 1.32 11.43
C LEU A 19 -13.74 0.49 12.73
N GLN A 20 -14.88 0.45 13.41
CA GLN A 20 -15.06 -0.37 14.60
C GLN A 20 -15.01 -1.87 14.27
N ALA A 21 -15.59 -2.29 13.15
CA ALA A 21 -15.56 -3.68 12.72
C ALA A 21 -14.14 -4.15 12.34
N LEU A 22 -13.32 -3.26 11.75
CA LEU A 22 -11.92 -3.55 11.45
C LEU A 22 -11.09 -3.94 12.68
N ASN A 23 -11.40 -3.38 13.85
CA ASN A 23 -10.69 -3.71 15.10
C ASN A 23 -10.82 -5.18 15.51
N GLY A 24 -11.83 -5.90 15.00
CA GLY A 24 -12.00 -7.34 15.22
C GLY A 24 -11.20 -8.22 14.24
N THR A 25 -10.37 -7.64 13.38
CA THR A 25 -9.68 -8.36 12.30
C THR A 25 -8.17 -8.29 12.41
N VAL A 26 -7.46 -9.04 11.55
CA VAL A 26 -6.00 -8.95 11.41
C VAL A 26 -5.51 -7.58 10.93
N LEU A 27 -6.41 -6.73 10.44
CA LEU A 27 -6.09 -5.38 9.96
C LEU A 27 -6.21 -4.30 11.05
N ALA A 28 -6.61 -4.67 12.28
CA ALA A 28 -6.78 -3.74 13.38
C ALA A 28 -5.53 -2.86 13.61
N GLY A 29 -4.33 -3.45 13.53
CA GLY A 29 -3.08 -2.70 13.70
C GLY A 29 -2.87 -1.61 12.63
N PHE A 30 -3.42 -1.80 11.43
CA PHE A 30 -3.32 -0.82 10.35
C PHE A 30 -4.34 0.30 10.46
N ALA A 31 -5.48 0.04 11.10
CA ALA A 31 -6.52 1.04 11.37
C ALA A 31 -6.33 1.73 12.74
N ALA A 32 -5.42 1.22 13.57
CA ALA A 32 -5.14 1.77 14.89
C ALA A 32 -4.76 3.25 14.78
N ASN A 33 -5.29 4.06 15.70
CA ASN A 33 -5.08 5.51 15.77
C ASN A 33 -5.69 6.34 14.62
N LEU A 34 -6.38 5.72 13.67
CA LEU A 34 -7.15 6.49 12.69
C LEU A 34 -8.35 7.15 13.38
N ALA A 35 -8.44 8.48 13.28
CA ALA A 35 -9.49 9.24 13.93
C ALA A 35 -10.86 8.94 13.30
N VAL A 36 -11.91 8.86 14.13
CA VAL A 36 -13.29 8.60 13.66
C VAL A 36 -13.85 9.72 12.78
N ASP A 37 -13.27 10.92 12.88
CA ASP A 37 -13.59 12.10 12.11
C ASP A 37 -12.55 12.39 11.00
N ALA A 38 -11.62 11.46 10.75
CA ALA A 38 -10.62 11.59 9.70
C ALA A 38 -11.28 11.90 8.34
N ASP A 39 -10.78 12.92 7.65
CA ASP A 39 -11.13 13.13 6.25
C ASP A 39 -10.38 12.16 5.33
N VAL A 40 -10.72 12.17 4.03
CA VAL A 40 -10.09 11.30 3.03
C VAL A 40 -8.56 11.48 2.97
N HIS A 41 -8.06 12.70 3.19
CA HIS A 41 -6.63 12.98 3.12
C HIS A 41 -5.88 12.45 4.34
N MET A 42 -6.50 12.53 5.52
CA MET A 42 -5.99 11.91 6.74
C MET A 42 -5.94 10.39 6.62
N VAL A 43 -6.99 9.77 6.07
CA VAL A 43 -7.00 8.33 5.76
C VAL A 43 -5.84 7.97 4.85
N GLU A 44 -5.72 8.64 3.70
CA GLU A 44 -4.62 8.38 2.75
C GLU A 44 -3.24 8.54 3.39
N ARG A 45 -3.01 9.61 4.16
CA ARG A 45 -1.74 9.83 4.87
C ARG A 45 -1.45 8.72 5.86
N HIS A 46 -2.42 8.37 6.70
CA HIS A 46 -2.32 7.32 7.70
C HIS A 46 -1.89 5.99 7.09
N PHE A 47 -2.50 5.60 5.97
CA PHE A 47 -2.17 4.37 5.26
C PHE A 47 -0.76 4.37 4.67
N ARG A 48 -0.29 5.49 4.13
CA ARG A 48 1.09 5.59 3.61
C ARG A 48 2.11 5.48 4.73
N GLU A 49 1.90 6.17 5.84
CA GLU A 49 2.79 6.14 7.00
C GLU A 49 2.84 4.75 7.64
N THR A 50 1.67 4.14 7.84
CA THR A 50 1.57 2.80 8.44
C THR A 50 2.19 1.73 7.55
N TRP A 51 1.98 1.81 6.22
CA TRP A 51 2.66 0.94 5.26
C TRP A 51 4.18 1.04 5.36
N LYS A 52 4.72 2.28 5.38
CA LYS A 52 6.16 2.51 5.50
C LYS A 52 6.73 1.91 6.77
N GLY A 53 6.07 2.16 7.91
CA GLY A 53 6.44 1.59 9.20
C GLY A 53 6.47 0.06 9.16
N TYR A 54 5.43 -0.55 8.58
CA TYR A 54 5.32 -1.99 8.46
C TYR A 54 6.42 -2.60 7.57
N VAL A 55 6.68 -2.03 6.38
CA VAL A 55 7.74 -2.51 5.50
C VAL A 55 9.13 -2.36 6.13
N ALA A 56 9.37 -1.24 6.82
CA ALA A 56 10.63 -1.01 7.54
C ALA A 56 10.83 -2.02 8.68
N GLU A 57 9.78 -2.28 9.47
CA GLU A 57 9.80 -3.28 10.54
C GLU A 57 10.13 -4.67 10.00
N ILE A 58 9.39 -5.15 9.00
CA ILE A 58 9.63 -6.44 8.35
C ILE A 58 11.04 -6.50 7.75
N GLY A 59 11.48 -5.43 7.09
CA GLY A 59 12.81 -5.34 6.51
C GLY A 59 13.94 -5.44 7.55
N SER A 60 13.71 -4.95 8.77
CA SER A 60 14.69 -4.98 9.86
C SER A 60 14.96 -6.39 10.40
N TRP A 61 13.96 -7.28 10.35
CA TRP A 61 14.08 -8.67 10.83
C TRP A 61 15.03 -9.53 9.97
N HIS A 62 15.39 -9.06 8.77
CA HIS A 62 16.18 -9.81 7.79
C HIS A 62 17.54 -9.17 7.46
N GLY A 63 17.92 -8.10 8.18
CA GLY A 63 19.20 -7.41 8.05
C GLY A 63 19.29 -6.40 6.91
N ASP A 64 20.42 -5.69 6.86
CA ASP A 64 20.60 -4.47 6.04
C ASP A 64 20.32 -4.66 4.54
N ALA A 65 20.72 -5.80 3.97
CA ALA A 65 20.51 -6.07 2.55
C ALA A 65 19.01 -6.13 2.20
N PHE A 66 18.20 -6.75 3.08
CA PHE A 66 16.75 -6.77 2.93
C PHE A 66 16.16 -5.39 3.16
N SER A 67 16.57 -4.71 4.24
CA SER A 67 16.06 -3.37 4.56
C SER A 67 16.27 -2.39 3.40
N LYS A 68 17.46 -2.40 2.79
CA LYS A 68 17.77 -1.57 1.61
C LYS A 68 16.90 -1.92 0.40
N ALA A 69 16.70 -3.21 0.12
CA ALA A 69 15.90 -3.62 -1.04
C ALA A 69 14.41 -3.32 -0.88
N PHE A 70 13.86 -3.46 0.33
CA PHE A 70 12.46 -3.18 0.62
C PHE A 70 12.16 -1.71 0.92
N ARG A 71 13.18 -0.89 1.21
CA ARG A 71 13.00 0.55 1.41
C ARG A 71 12.28 1.21 0.24
N LEU A 72 12.61 0.85 -1.01
CA LEU A 72 11.93 1.44 -2.17
C LEU A 72 10.50 0.95 -2.35
N LEU A 73 10.20 -0.26 -1.86
CA LEU A 73 8.83 -0.77 -1.80
C LEU A 73 7.96 0.05 -0.83
N ALA A 74 8.54 0.48 0.30
CA ALA A 74 7.86 1.35 1.28
C ALA A 74 7.42 2.69 0.67
N GLU A 75 8.14 3.18 -0.35
CA GLU A 75 7.94 4.48 -0.98
C GLU A 75 6.94 4.46 -2.14
N LEU A 76 6.50 3.28 -2.61
CA LEU A 76 5.57 3.17 -3.74
C LEU A 76 4.26 3.96 -3.56
N PRO A 77 3.62 3.99 -2.37
CA PRO A 77 2.37 4.75 -2.20
C PRO A 77 2.52 6.27 -2.36
N ASP A 78 3.74 6.82 -2.31
CA ASP A 78 3.97 8.24 -2.53
C ASP A 78 4.21 8.59 -4.01
N LEU A 79 4.33 7.61 -4.91
CA LEU A 79 4.56 7.87 -6.33
C LEU A 79 3.52 8.81 -6.96
N PRO A 80 2.21 8.76 -6.67
CA PRO A 80 1.25 9.68 -7.27
C PRO A 80 1.46 11.12 -6.78
N ALA A 81 1.70 11.28 -5.48
CA ALA A 81 2.01 12.57 -4.87
C ALA A 81 3.27 13.17 -5.51
N ARG A 82 4.30 12.38 -5.68
CA ARG A 82 5.58 12.78 -6.27
C ARG A 82 5.46 13.11 -7.77
N SER A 83 4.73 12.30 -8.53
CA SER A 83 4.41 12.59 -9.93
C SER A 83 3.67 13.91 -10.09
N PHE A 84 2.75 14.23 -9.17
CA PHE A 84 2.05 15.51 -9.16
C PHE A 84 3.01 16.69 -8.90
N LEU A 85 3.96 16.52 -7.97
CA LEU A 85 4.99 17.53 -7.68
C LEU A 85 5.91 17.79 -8.87
N ASP A 86 6.33 16.74 -9.57
CA ASP A 86 7.24 16.85 -10.72
C ASP A 86 6.61 17.61 -11.89
N ARG A 87 5.28 17.66 -11.99
CA ARG A 87 4.55 18.45 -13.00
C ARG A 87 4.51 19.95 -12.68
N GLY A 88 5.02 20.37 -11.53
CA GLY A 88 5.03 21.77 -11.11
C GLY A 88 3.65 22.34 -10.78
N GLU A 89 2.67 21.47 -10.51
CA GLU A 89 1.32 21.88 -10.14
C GLU A 89 1.29 22.50 -8.72
N PRO A 90 0.38 23.45 -8.44
CA PRO A 90 0.28 24.06 -7.12
C PRO A 90 0.07 23.02 -6.02
N HIS A 91 0.92 23.05 -5.00
CA HIS A 91 0.85 22.11 -3.87
C HIS A 91 -0.51 22.21 -3.18
N PRO A 92 -1.33 21.15 -3.18
CA PRO A 92 -2.52 21.17 -2.37
C PRO A 92 -2.09 21.10 -0.89
N VAL A 93 -2.81 21.83 -0.03
CA VAL A 93 -2.44 22.03 1.39
C VAL A 93 -2.23 20.71 2.14
N TRP A 94 -2.95 19.65 1.77
CA TRP A 94 -2.81 18.32 2.38
C TRP A 94 -1.48 17.62 2.05
N LEU A 95 -0.76 18.08 1.01
CA LEU A 95 0.56 17.63 0.62
C LEU A 95 1.69 18.44 1.29
N ALA A 96 1.37 19.61 1.84
CA ALA A 96 2.30 20.44 2.60
C ALA A 96 2.70 19.70 3.88
N GLY A 97 3.90 19.13 3.89
CA GLY A 97 4.42 18.26 4.95
C GLY A 97 5.02 16.95 4.43
N ALA A 98 4.55 16.44 3.28
CA ALA A 98 5.15 15.26 2.63
C ALA A 98 6.44 15.60 1.85
N ALA A 99 6.67 16.89 1.58
CA ALA A 99 7.76 17.40 0.77
C ALA A 99 9.07 17.67 1.54
N GLN A 100 9.17 17.31 2.82
CA GLN A 100 10.34 17.62 3.63
C GLN A 100 10.99 16.33 4.13
N THR A 101 12.33 16.26 4.00
CA THR A 101 13.28 15.29 4.58
C THR A 101 13.70 14.02 3.82
N HIS A 102 13.95 14.07 2.51
CA HIS A 102 14.92 13.12 1.92
C HIS A 102 15.92 13.81 1.00
N GLU A 103 17.18 13.88 1.44
CA GLU A 103 18.38 14.29 0.68
C GLU A 103 18.78 13.28 -0.42
N GLU A 104 18.08 12.14 -0.52
CA GLU A 104 18.38 11.10 -1.49
C GLU A 104 17.64 11.29 -2.83
N PRO A 105 18.24 10.83 -3.95
CA PRO A 105 17.72 11.11 -5.29
C PRO A 105 16.27 10.63 -5.46
N PRO A 106 15.44 11.40 -6.19
CA PRO A 106 14.02 11.13 -6.29
C PRO A 106 13.75 9.78 -6.95
N LEU A 107 12.99 8.94 -6.24
CA LEU A 107 12.44 7.66 -6.69
C LEU A 107 11.44 7.76 -7.86
N HIS A 108 11.29 8.95 -8.43
CA HIS A 108 10.24 9.29 -9.40
C HIS A 108 10.75 9.15 -10.83
N ALA A 109 12.08 9.13 -11.01
CA ALA A 109 12.66 8.80 -12.29
C ALA A 109 12.35 7.34 -12.62
N GLU A 110 11.68 7.11 -13.76
CA GLU A 110 11.36 5.78 -14.28
C GLU A 110 12.59 4.85 -14.27
N ALA A 111 13.75 5.41 -14.65
CA ALA A 111 15.04 4.72 -14.64
C ALA A 111 15.46 4.21 -13.24
N THR A 112 15.10 4.92 -12.16
CA THR A 112 15.40 4.50 -10.78
C THR A 112 14.53 3.32 -10.36
N LEU A 113 13.25 3.31 -10.73
CA LEU A 113 12.35 2.18 -10.46
C LEU A 113 12.75 0.93 -11.24
N ASP A 114 13.13 1.09 -12.52
CA ASP A 114 13.61 -0.01 -13.35
C ASP A 114 14.92 -0.60 -12.82
N ALA A 115 15.88 0.25 -12.44
CA ALA A 115 17.15 -0.18 -11.86
C ALA A 115 16.95 -0.90 -10.53
N TRP A 116 16.08 -0.37 -9.66
CA TRP A 116 15.71 -1.03 -8.41
C TRP A 116 15.08 -2.39 -8.67
N ARG A 117 14.08 -2.47 -9.55
CA ARG A 117 13.41 -3.71 -9.92
C ARG A 117 14.39 -4.75 -10.43
N ALA A 118 15.30 -4.37 -11.33
CA ALA A 118 16.34 -5.25 -11.85
C ALA A 118 17.27 -5.75 -10.73
N SER A 119 17.69 -4.87 -9.82
CA SER A 119 18.51 -5.22 -8.67
C SER A 119 17.78 -6.15 -7.69
N PHE A 120 16.50 -5.90 -7.41
CA PHE A 120 15.67 -6.75 -6.56
C PHE A 120 15.56 -8.16 -7.13
N LEU A 121 15.30 -8.28 -8.43
CA LEU A 121 15.16 -9.57 -9.10
C LEU A 121 16.48 -10.33 -9.19
N SER A 122 17.62 -9.65 -9.34
CA SER A 122 18.92 -10.32 -9.39
C SER A 122 19.32 -10.97 -8.06
N ALA A 123 18.79 -10.48 -6.93
CA ALA A 123 18.98 -11.07 -5.61
C ALA A 123 18.24 -12.40 -5.39
N LEU A 124 17.31 -12.78 -6.27
CA LEU A 124 16.57 -14.03 -6.18
C LEU A 124 17.26 -15.17 -6.96
N PRO A 125 17.43 -16.37 -6.35
CA PRO A 125 18.27 -17.42 -6.92
C PRO A 125 17.63 -18.20 -8.08
N GLY A 126 16.30 -18.39 -8.09
CA GLY A 126 15.60 -19.26 -9.04
C GLY A 126 14.92 -18.52 -10.19
N LYS A 127 15.08 -19.00 -11.43
CA LYS A 127 14.35 -18.47 -12.61
C LYS A 127 12.82 -18.42 -12.44
N PRO A 128 12.13 -19.49 -11.97
CA PRO A 128 10.68 -19.43 -11.81
C PRO A 128 10.26 -18.48 -10.68
N GLU A 129 11.03 -18.40 -9.60
CA GLU A 129 10.78 -17.46 -8.49
C GLU A 129 10.97 -16.01 -8.93
N ARG A 130 12.02 -15.71 -9.71
CA ARG A 130 12.23 -14.40 -10.32
C ARG A 130 11.08 -13.96 -11.21
N GLN A 131 10.52 -14.87 -12.00
CA GLN A 131 9.39 -14.54 -12.88
C GLN A 131 8.14 -14.16 -12.09
N GLU A 132 7.80 -14.91 -11.04
CA GLU A 132 6.65 -14.57 -10.19
C GLU A 132 6.90 -13.28 -9.39
N ALA A 133 8.11 -13.09 -8.86
CA ALA A 133 8.49 -11.86 -8.18
C ALA A 133 8.41 -10.64 -9.13
N ALA A 134 8.81 -10.79 -10.38
CA ALA A 134 8.69 -9.74 -11.39
C ALA A 134 7.23 -9.34 -11.58
N HIS A 135 6.32 -10.30 -11.72
CA HIS A 135 4.88 -10.01 -11.84
C HIS A 135 4.33 -9.30 -10.60
N VAL A 136 4.76 -9.70 -9.39
CA VAL A 136 4.34 -9.03 -8.14
C VAL A 136 4.84 -7.57 -8.12
N LEU A 137 6.11 -7.34 -8.45
CA LEU A 137 6.68 -6.00 -8.48
C LEU A 137 6.00 -5.10 -9.52
N ASP A 138 5.74 -5.62 -10.72
CA ASP A 138 5.05 -4.87 -11.77
C ASP A 138 3.67 -4.40 -11.31
N ARG A 139 2.96 -5.25 -10.58
CA ARG A 139 1.64 -4.93 -10.02
C ARG A 139 1.71 -3.92 -8.88
N LEU A 140 2.71 -4.04 -8.00
CA LEU A 140 2.93 -3.07 -6.93
C LEU A 140 3.29 -1.69 -7.49
N ILE A 141 4.17 -1.64 -8.50
CA ILE A 141 4.57 -0.40 -9.17
C ILE A 141 3.37 0.25 -9.87
N ALA A 142 2.62 -0.51 -10.68
CA ALA A 142 1.42 0.00 -11.36
C ALA A 142 0.38 0.52 -10.35
N SER A 143 0.15 -0.20 -9.25
CA SER A 143 -0.77 0.24 -8.20
C SER A 143 -0.25 1.51 -7.50
N GLY A 144 1.07 1.59 -7.27
CA GLY A 144 1.74 2.77 -6.75
C GLY A 144 1.61 3.98 -7.67
N ARG A 145 1.61 3.79 -9.00
CA ARG A 145 1.36 4.87 -9.97
C ARG A 145 -0.09 5.34 -10.02
N GLY A 146 -1.01 4.58 -9.43
CA GLY A 146 -2.44 4.86 -9.52
C GLY A 146 -3.10 4.34 -10.79
N ASP A 147 -2.50 3.36 -11.49
CA ASP A 147 -3.03 2.74 -12.72
C ASP A 147 -4.27 1.84 -12.47
N GLY A 148 -5.04 2.13 -11.42
CA GLY A 148 -6.22 1.41 -10.97
C GLY A 148 -5.91 0.37 -9.88
N PRO A 149 -6.77 0.24 -8.85
CA PRO A 149 -6.61 -0.80 -7.84
C PRO A 149 -6.95 -2.17 -8.45
N ASP A 150 -5.94 -3.02 -8.64
CA ASP A 150 -6.13 -4.43 -8.98
C ASP A 150 -5.67 -5.30 -7.82
N ALA A 151 -6.20 -5.00 -6.62
CA ALA A 151 -5.86 -5.67 -5.37
C ALA A 151 -6.06 -7.19 -5.48
N ALA A 152 -7.17 -7.62 -6.11
CA ALA A 152 -7.45 -9.03 -6.35
C ALA A 152 -6.34 -9.74 -7.17
N ARG A 153 -5.89 -9.18 -8.30
CA ARG A 153 -4.81 -9.80 -9.09
C ARG A 153 -3.45 -9.69 -8.41
N LEU A 154 -3.19 -8.59 -7.68
CA LEU A 154 -1.99 -8.47 -6.84
C LEU A 154 -1.94 -9.61 -5.83
N ARG A 155 -3.04 -9.85 -5.11
CA ARG A 155 -3.17 -10.93 -4.13
C ARG A 155 -2.98 -12.30 -4.76
N GLU A 156 -3.64 -12.57 -5.88
CA GLU A 156 -3.51 -13.86 -6.58
C GLU A 156 -2.05 -14.14 -6.96
N THR A 157 -1.36 -13.13 -7.50
CA THR A 157 0.05 -13.22 -7.90
C THR A 157 0.96 -13.40 -6.68
N ALA A 158 0.70 -12.67 -5.59
CA ALA A 158 1.42 -12.79 -4.33
C ALA A 158 1.28 -14.19 -3.72
N GLU A 159 0.06 -14.76 -3.70
CA GLU A 159 -0.18 -16.12 -3.21
C GLU A 159 0.51 -17.18 -4.07
N ARG A 160 0.56 -17.00 -5.40
CA ARG A 160 1.35 -17.87 -6.28
C ARG A 160 2.84 -17.80 -5.95
N LEU A 161 3.38 -16.59 -5.78
CA LEU A 161 4.78 -16.40 -5.37
C LEU A 161 5.03 -17.06 -4.01
N PHE A 162 4.17 -16.85 -3.02
CA PHE A 162 4.30 -17.43 -1.68
C PHE A 162 4.40 -18.96 -1.71
N ARG A 163 3.53 -19.61 -2.50
CA ARG A 163 3.54 -21.08 -2.66
C ARG A 163 4.81 -21.60 -3.36
N ARG A 164 5.40 -20.82 -4.27
CA ARG A 164 6.55 -21.23 -5.10
C ARG A 164 7.90 -20.82 -4.52
N ALA A 165 7.93 -19.76 -3.71
CA ALA A 165 9.15 -19.18 -3.17
C ALA A 165 9.82 -20.13 -2.16
N LYS A 166 11.06 -20.49 -2.46
CA LYS A 166 11.93 -21.23 -1.55
C LYS A 166 12.85 -20.27 -0.78
N HIS A 167 13.17 -19.13 -1.38
CA HIS A 167 14.03 -18.15 -0.76
C HIS A 167 13.23 -17.26 0.21
N PRO A 168 13.77 -16.90 1.40
CA PRO A 168 13.09 -16.01 2.33
C PRO A 168 12.68 -14.67 1.70
N PHE A 169 13.53 -14.11 0.84
CA PHE A 169 13.27 -12.85 0.14
C PHE A 169 12.00 -12.88 -0.72
N GLY A 170 11.77 -13.97 -1.46
CA GLY A 170 10.55 -14.13 -2.27
C GLY A 170 9.31 -14.30 -1.41
N ARG A 171 9.41 -14.99 -0.26
CA ARG A 171 8.30 -15.12 0.70
C ARG A 171 7.95 -13.81 1.38
N VAL A 172 8.94 -13.01 1.76
CA VAL A 172 8.74 -11.67 2.34
C VAL A 172 8.07 -10.76 1.32
N LEU A 173 8.54 -10.74 0.06
CA LEU A 173 7.87 -9.98 -0.99
C LEU A 173 6.41 -10.40 -1.17
N ALA A 174 6.14 -11.71 -1.23
CA ALA A 174 4.78 -12.22 -1.37
C ALA A 174 3.89 -11.82 -0.18
N HIS A 175 4.42 -11.92 1.04
CA HIS A 175 3.73 -11.49 2.25
C HIS A 175 3.37 -10.00 2.21
N LEU A 176 4.36 -9.14 1.92
CA LEU A 176 4.15 -7.70 1.80
C LEU A 176 3.14 -7.35 0.69
N ALA A 177 3.15 -8.08 -0.42
CA ALA A 177 2.19 -7.90 -1.51
C ALA A 177 0.75 -8.31 -1.11
N CYS A 178 0.58 -9.39 -0.35
CA CYS A 178 -0.71 -9.76 0.23
C CYS A 178 -1.23 -8.69 1.18
N VAL A 179 -0.36 -8.14 2.04
CA VAL A 179 -0.71 -7.05 2.96
C VAL A 179 -1.07 -5.80 2.16
N ALA A 180 -0.26 -5.40 1.18
CA ALA A 180 -0.54 -4.25 0.32
C ALA A 180 -1.91 -4.36 -0.35
N SER A 181 -2.28 -5.53 -0.86
CA SER A 181 -3.62 -5.78 -1.40
C SER A 181 -4.72 -5.56 -0.35
N ASP A 182 -4.56 -6.12 0.86
CA ASP A 182 -5.56 -5.95 1.92
C ASP A 182 -5.69 -4.46 2.34
N LEU A 183 -4.57 -3.71 2.34
CA LEU A 183 -4.58 -2.27 2.62
C LEU A 183 -5.22 -1.45 1.50
N MET A 184 -5.02 -1.83 0.22
CA MET A 184 -5.65 -1.16 -0.91
C MET A 184 -7.18 -1.25 -0.83
N ASP A 185 -7.70 -2.45 -0.54
CA ASP A 185 -9.13 -2.68 -0.36
C ASP A 185 -9.66 -1.90 0.85
N MET A 186 -9.01 -2.03 2.02
CA MET A 186 -9.40 -1.33 3.24
C MET A 186 -9.43 0.20 3.04
N ARG A 187 -8.39 0.76 2.41
CA ARG A 187 -8.29 2.19 2.10
C ARG A 187 -9.43 2.63 1.18
N GLY A 188 -9.69 1.88 0.11
CA GLY A 188 -10.77 2.19 -0.83
C GLY A 188 -12.13 2.24 -0.13
N GLU A 189 -12.43 1.23 0.69
CA GLU A 189 -13.69 1.13 1.44
C GLU A 189 -13.88 2.28 2.44
N LEU A 190 -12.80 2.70 3.14
CA LEU A 190 -12.83 3.84 4.06
C LEU A 190 -13.04 5.17 3.32
N CYS A 191 -12.33 5.38 2.22
CA CYS A 191 -12.45 6.59 1.41
C CYS A 191 -13.85 6.75 0.80
N VAL A 192 -14.43 5.67 0.25
CA VAL A 192 -15.79 5.68 -0.32
C VAL A 192 -16.83 6.03 0.74
N ARG A 193 -16.81 5.35 1.90
CA ARG A 193 -17.76 5.63 2.99
C ARG A 193 -17.64 7.05 3.50
N ARG A 194 -16.42 7.57 3.61
CA ARG A 194 -16.22 8.96 4.06
C ARG A 194 -16.83 9.97 3.08
N VAL A 195 -16.74 9.69 1.79
CA VAL A 195 -17.38 10.52 0.75
C VAL A 195 -18.91 10.42 0.85
N LEU A 196 -19.45 9.22 0.98
CA LEU A 196 -20.90 8.99 1.10
C LEU A 196 -21.49 9.65 2.35
N ASP A 197 -20.85 9.50 3.51
CA ASP A 197 -21.24 10.16 4.76
C ASP A 197 -21.30 11.68 4.61
N ARG A 198 -20.37 12.26 3.84
CA ARG A 198 -20.34 13.70 3.56
C ARG A 198 -21.50 14.12 2.66
N VAL A 199 -21.81 13.34 1.62
CA VAL A 199 -22.93 13.61 0.71
C VAL A 199 -24.25 13.55 1.47
N ALA A 200 -24.49 12.49 2.25
CA ALA A 200 -25.71 12.33 3.04
C ALA A 200 -25.94 13.51 4.01
N LYS A 201 -24.88 14.01 4.64
CA LYS A 201 -24.94 15.20 5.51
C LYS A 201 -25.28 16.49 4.76
N VAL A 202 -24.76 16.68 3.55
CA VAL A 202 -25.04 17.86 2.72
C VAL A 202 -26.48 17.83 2.21
N GLU A 203 -27.00 16.65 1.89
CA GLU A 203 -28.37 16.45 1.39
C GLU A 203 -29.43 16.43 2.51
N GLY A 204 -29.01 16.45 3.79
CA GLY A 204 -29.92 16.41 4.94
C GLY A 204 -30.62 15.04 5.11
N VAL A 205 -30.00 13.97 4.61
CA VAL A 205 -30.53 12.59 4.63
C VAL A 205 -29.96 11.78 5.81
N ALA A 206 -29.04 12.38 6.59
CA ALA A 206 -28.28 11.72 7.67
C ALA A 206 -28.90 11.90 9.07
#